data_AF-Q26747-F1
#
_entry.id   AF-Q26747-F1
#
_cell.length_a   1.000
_cell.length_b   1.000
_cell.length_c   1.000
_cell.angle_alpha   90.00
_cell.angle_beta   90.00
_cell.angle_gamma   90.00
#
_symmetry.space_group_name_H-M   'P 1'
#
loop_
_entity.id
_entity.type
_entity.pdbx_description
1 polymer ?
#
loop_
_entity_poly.entity_id
_entity_poly.type
_entity_poly.pdbx_seq_one_letter_code
_entity_poly.pdbx_strand_id
1 'polypeptide(L)'
;MKFGISRALILLLLSHLVCVRALFLQDEEANNTTNVTHNGTKKPRVFVVVVQTHATQGWCRLILSAKLSNVEIVTIAMGGLYSHVKRPRWVLKFLEKQNASDEDIVIHLDGSDIIVSDREKYENAVEYFMQNTAENEEKFSGEDIVKEKHISPIMFMTTSECYAPQLDLLMNSDHKEHVQRCY
;
A
#
# COMPACT_ATOMS: atom_id res chain seq x y z
N MET A 1 -5.95 42.47 24.92
CA MET A 1 -5.07 41.52 24.22
C MET A 1 -5.86 40.87 23.09
N LYS A 2 -5.52 41.15 21.82
CA LYS A 2 -6.08 40.40 20.68
C LYS A 2 -5.29 39.10 20.56
N PHE A 3 -5.89 37.98 20.93
CA PHE A 3 -5.34 36.66 20.63
C PHE A 3 -5.47 36.43 19.13
N GLY A 4 -4.45 36.86 18.37
CA GLY A 4 -4.31 36.51 16.97
C GLY A 4 -3.99 35.03 16.87
N ILE A 5 -4.97 34.21 16.49
CA ILE A 5 -4.74 32.83 16.11
C ILE A 5 -3.75 32.87 14.95
N SER A 6 -2.52 32.41 15.17
CA SER A 6 -1.48 32.39 14.15
C SER A 6 -1.97 31.62 12.93
N ARG A 7 -1.61 32.07 11.71
CA ARG A 7 -1.91 31.34 10.47
C ARG A 7 -1.47 29.87 10.53
N ALA A 8 -0.39 29.58 11.26
CA ALA A 8 0.07 28.21 11.51
C ALA A 8 -0.94 27.38 12.34
N LEU A 9 -1.58 28.01 13.33
CA LEU A 9 -2.58 27.35 14.18
C LEU A 9 -3.88 27.09 13.40
N ILE A 10 -4.26 27.99 12.49
CA ILE A 10 -5.41 27.78 11.58
C ILE A 10 -5.13 26.60 10.62
N LEU A 11 -3.93 26.53 10.04
CA LEU A 11 -3.54 25.43 9.14
C LEU A 11 -3.47 24.09 9.88
N LEU A 12 -2.97 24.07 11.12
CA LEU A 12 -2.98 22.88 11.97
C LEU A 12 -4.40 22.43 12.33
N LEU A 13 -5.29 23.36 12.65
CA LEU A 13 -6.69 23.02 12.95
C LEU A 13 -7.42 22.49 11.72
N LEU A 14 -7.18 23.09 10.54
CA LEU A 14 -7.74 22.59 9.27
C LEU A 14 -7.20 21.20 8.91
N SER A 15 -5.90 20.94 9.11
CA SER A 15 -5.33 19.61 8.85
C SER A 15 -5.89 18.55 9.80
N HIS A 16 -6.10 18.89 11.08
CA HIS A 16 -6.78 18.02 12.03
C HIS A 16 -8.24 17.80 11.66
N LEU A 17 -8.96 18.85 11.23
CA LEU A 17 -10.36 18.73 10.81
C LEU A 17 -10.51 17.82 9.57
N VAL A 18 -9.61 17.96 8.60
CA VAL A 18 -9.51 17.07 7.43
C VAL A 18 -9.21 15.64 7.87
N CYS A 19 -8.32 15.46 8.84
CA CYS A 19 -7.91 14.15 9.35
C CYS A 19 -9.05 13.45 10.11
N VAL A 20 -9.77 14.19 10.96
CA VAL A 20 -10.97 13.73 11.66
C VAL A 20 -12.06 13.37 10.66
N ARG A 21 -12.26 14.18 9.61
CA ARG A 21 -13.25 13.88 8.57
C ARG A 21 -12.87 12.66 7.73
N ALA A 22 -11.59 12.46 7.44
CA ALA A 22 -11.09 11.25 6.76
C ALA A 22 -11.34 9.99 7.59
N LEU A 23 -11.14 10.05 8.91
CA LEU A 23 -11.47 8.96 9.83
C LEU A 23 -12.96 8.60 9.78
N PHE A 24 -13.85 9.61 9.81
CA PHE A 24 -15.29 9.36 9.72
C PHE A 24 -15.74 8.80 8.36
N LEU A 25 -15.07 9.17 7.27
CA LEU A 25 -15.40 8.68 5.92
C LEU A 25 -15.03 7.21 5.71
N GLN A 26 -13.98 6.69 6.37
CA GLN A 26 -13.61 5.27 6.25
C GLN A 26 -14.55 4.34 7.02
N ASP A 27 -15.07 4.78 8.17
CA ASP A 27 -15.98 3.97 9.00
C ASP A 27 -17.35 3.76 8.32
N GLU A 28 -17.75 4.70 7.47
CA GLU A 28 -18.98 4.61 6.66
C GLU A 28 -18.82 3.67 5.45
N GLU A 29 -17.62 3.61 4.86
CA GLU A 29 -17.28 2.75 3.71
C GLU A 29 -17.02 1.28 4.11
N ALA A 30 -16.44 1.04 5.29
CA ALA A 30 -16.21 -0.31 5.81
C ALA A 30 -17.50 -1.13 6.06
N ASN A 31 -18.65 -0.45 6.20
CA ASN A 31 -19.96 -1.06 6.38
C ASN A 31 -20.77 -1.21 5.07
N ASN A 32 -20.24 -0.73 3.93
CA ASN A 32 -20.94 -0.75 2.65
C ASN A 32 -20.10 -1.45 1.58
N THR A 33 -19.75 -2.72 1.82
CA THR A 33 -19.23 -3.58 0.77
C THR A 33 -20.36 -3.97 -0.17
N THR A 34 -20.68 -3.11 -1.13
CA THR A 34 -21.57 -3.45 -2.24
C THR A 34 -20.89 -4.48 -3.15
N ASN A 35 -21.48 -5.66 -3.24
CA ASN A 35 -21.14 -6.68 -4.23
C ASN A 35 -21.39 -6.13 -5.65
N VAL A 36 -20.36 -5.61 -6.30
CA VAL A 36 -20.42 -5.25 -7.72
C VAL A 36 -20.16 -6.52 -8.53
N THR A 37 -21.24 -7.14 -9.02
CA THR A 37 -21.16 -8.18 -10.06
C THR A 37 -20.97 -7.54 -11.43
N HIS A 38 -19.74 -7.58 -11.95
CA HIS A 38 -19.48 -7.36 -13.38
C HIS A 38 -19.53 -8.71 -14.11
N ASN A 39 -20.44 -8.81 -15.07
CA ASN A 39 -20.58 -9.97 -15.96
C ASN A 39 -19.69 -9.74 -17.19
N GLY A 40 -18.63 -10.52 -17.31
CA GLY A 40 -17.49 -10.39 -18.26
C GLY A 40 -16.26 -11.01 -17.61
N THR A 41 -15.23 -11.42 -18.38
CA THR A 41 -13.97 -12.00 -17.85
C THR A 41 -13.56 -11.28 -16.56
N LYS A 42 -13.58 -12.01 -15.45
CA LYS A 42 -13.59 -11.44 -14.11
C LYS A 42 -12.31 -10.62 -13.91
N LYS A 43 -12.43 -9.29 -13.95
CA LYS A 43 -11.29 -8.41 -13.69
C LYS A 43 -10.78 -8.73 -12.28
N PRO A 44 -9.45 -8.91 -12.09
CA PRO A 44 -8.92 -9.26 -10.78
C PRO A 44 -9.24 -8.16 -9.76
N ARG A 45 -9.50 -8.57 -8.50
CA ARG A 45 -9.69 -7.57 -7.43
C ARG A 45 -8.32 -6.96 -7.13
N VAL A 46 -8.30 -5.66 -6.87
CA VAL A 46 -7.07 -4.95 -6.53
C VAL A 46 -7.20 -4.41 -5.12
N PHE A 47 -6.34 -4.87 -4.21
CA PHE A 47 -6.27 -4.39 -2.84
C PHE A 47 -5.10 -3.43 -2.69
N VAL A 48 -5.39 -2.13 -2.49
CA VAL A 48 -4.35 -1.16 -2.08
C VAL A 48 -4.32 -1.11 -0.55
N VAL A 49 -3.32 -1.76 0.05
CA VAL A 49 -3.26 -2.02 1.49
C VAL A 49 -2.20 -1.16 2.17
N VAL A 50 -2.63 -0.42 3.18
CA VAL A 50 -1.77 0.42 4.02
C VAL A 50 -1.81 -0.08 5.46
N VAL A 51 -0.63 -0.33 6.02
CA VAL A 51 -0.49 -0.65 7.45
C VAL A 51 -0.25 0.64 8.22
N GLN A 52 -1.22 1.06 9.03
CA GLN A 52 -1.12 2.26 9.84
C GLN A 52 -1.72 2.01 11.23
N THR A 53 -0.96 2.28 12.29
CA THR A 53 -1.41 2.02 13.66
C THR A 53 -2.07 3.22 14.34
N HIS A 54 -1.84 4.44 13.86
CA HIS A 54 -2.44 5.67 14.37
C HIS A 54 -2.72 6.65 13.25
N ALA A 55 -3.74 7.49 13.38
CA ALA A 55 -3.96 8.59 12.46
C ALA A 55 -2.81 9.61 12.55
N THR A 56 -1.99 9.69 11.50
CA THR A 56 -0.94 10.71 11.36
C THR A 56 -1.36 11.73 10.30
N GLN A 57 -0.75 12.91 10.32
CA GLN A 57 -0.97 13.90 9.26
C GLN A 57 -0.63 13.35 7.86
N GLY A 58 0.42 12.53 7.80
CA GLY A 58 0.84 11.82 6.59
C GLY A 58 -0.24 10.86 6.07
N TRP A 59 -0.76 10.02 6.95
CA TRP A 59 -1.85 9.11 6.60
C TRP A 59 -3.12 9.83 6.18
N CYS A 60 -3.48 10.92 6.85
CA CYS A 60 -4.63 11.73 6.46
C CYS A 60 -4.44 12.38 5.06
N ARG A 61 -3.21 12.77 4.71
CA ARG A 61 -2.88 13.23 3.35
C ARG A 61 -3.02 12.10 2.33
N LEU A 62 -2.55 10.89 2.66
CA LEU A 62 -2.69 9.70 1.81
C LEU A 62 -4.17 9.43 1.51
N ILE A 63 -5.01 9.28 2.54
CA ILE A 63 -6.45 9.01 2.38
C ILE A 63 -7.14 10.10 1.58
N LEU A 64 -6.86 11.38 1.85
CA LEU A 64 -7.43 12.49 1.08
C LEU A 64 -7.02 12.41 -0.39
N SER A 65 -5.73 12.21 -0.68
CA SER A 65 -5.21 12.16 -2.04
C SER A 65 -5.76 10.97 -2.85
N ALA A 66 -5.94 9.83 -2.19
CA ALA A 66 -6.54 8.64 -2.77
C ALA A 66 -8.01 8.88 -3.11
N LYS A 67 -8.77 9.49 -2.20
CA LYS A 67 -10.18 9.84 -2.44
C LYS A 67 -10.34 10.83 -3.58
N LEU A 68 -9.48 11.84 -3.66
CA LEU A 68 -9.46 12.80 -4.78
C LEU A 68 -9.10 12.14 -6.11
N SER A 69 -8.33 11.06 -6.08
CA SER A 69 -7.91 10.28 -7.25
C SER A 69 -8.83 9.08 -7.54
N ASN A 70 -9.93 8.91 -6.78
CA ASN A 70 -10.80 7.74 -6.85
C ASN A 70 -10.05 6.40 -6.77
N VAL A 71 -9.07 6.32 -5.88
CA VAL A 71 -8.35 5.08 -5.52
C VAL A 71 -8.79 4.67 -4.12
N GLU A 72 -9.30 3.45 -4.00
CA GLU A 72 -9.71 2.88 -2.71
C GLU A 72 -8.46 2.39 -1.95
N ILE A 73 -8.31 2.81 -0.69
CA ILE A 73 -7.23 2.37 0.19
C ILE A 73 -7.82 1.67 1.40
N VAL A 74 -7.37 0.44 1.64
CA VAL A 74 -7.68 -0.34 2.83
C VAL A 74 -6.62 -0.07 3.89
N THR A 75 -7.00 0.63 4.95
CA THR A 75 -6.14 0.82 6.13
C THR A 75 -6.31 -0.34 7.10
N ILE A 76 -5.21 -0.97 7.50
CA ILE A 76 -5.20 -2.08 8.46
C ILE A 76 -4.31 -1.77 9.67
N ALA A 77 -4.53 -2.52 10.75
CA ALA A 77 -3.78 -2.46 12.02
C ALA A 77 -3.94 -1.17 12.85
N MET A 78 -4.98 -0.37 12.59
CA MET A 78 -5.31 0.80 13.42
C MET A 78 -5.48 0.41 14.89
N GLY A 79 -4.87 1.18 15.80
CA GLY A 79 -4.81 0.89 17.24
C GLY A 79 -3.81 -0.21 17.65
N GLY A 80 -3.13 -0.85 16.70
CA GLY A 80 -2.14 -1.89 16.98
C GLY A 80 -0.81 -1.35 17.50
N LEU A 81 -0.07 -2.16 18.26
CA LEU A 81 1.29 -1.81 18.69
C LEU A 81 2.30 -2.10 17.57
N TYR A 82 2.85 -1.03 16.98
CA TYR A 82 3.76 -1.08 15.83
C TYR A 82 5.09 -1.79 16.13
N SER A 83 5.52 -2.60 15.17
CA SER A 83 6.89 -3.08 15.01
C SER A 83 7.07 -3.50 13.55
N HIS A 84 8.24 -3.23 12.96
CA HIS A 84 8.50 -3.52 11.53
C HIS A 84 8.23 -4.99 11.16
N VAL A 85 8.53 -5.92 12.06
CA VAL A 85 8.32 -7.37 11.83
C VAL A 85 6.84 -7.78 11.81
N LYS A 86 5.93 -6.94 12.33
CA LYS A 86 4.49 -7.25 12.36
C LYS A 86 3.78 -6.86 11.06
N ARG A 87 4.38 -5.99 10.25
CA ARG A 87 3.76 -5.44 9.04
C ARG A 87 3.39 -6.54 8.04
N PRO A 88 4.29 -7.47 7.64
CA PRO A 88 3.92 -8.56 6.74
C PRO A 88 2.81 -9.45 7.33
N ARG A 89 2.86 -9.71 8.64
CA ARG A 89 1.84 -10.53 9.33
C ARG A 89 0.45 -9.91 9.28
N TRP A 90 0.33 -8.60 9.41
CA TRP A 90 -0.97 -7.93 9.29
C TRP A 90 -1.52 -7.98 7.87
N VAL A 91 -0.65 -7.82 6.85
CA VAL A 91 -1.05 -7.95 5.44
C VAL A 91 -1.54 -9.38 5.17
N LEU A 92 -0.80 -10.40 5.58
CA LEU A 92 -1.22 -11.81 5.39
C LEU A 92 -2.58 -12.10 6.04
N LYS A 93 -2.78 -11.68 7.29
CA LYS A 93 -4.08 -11.83 7.98
C LYS A 93 -5.23 -11.11 7.25
N PHE A 94 -4.94 -9.97 6.65
CA PHE A 94 -5.93 -9.25 5.85
C PHE A 94 -6.30 -10.07 4.60
N LEU A 95 -5.32 -10.58 3.86
CA LEU A 95 -5.55 -11.39 2.67
C LEU A 95 -6.32 -12.68 2.97
N GLU A 96 -5.99 -13.36 4.08
CA GLU A 96 -6.74 -14.51 4.59
C GLU A 96 -8.21 -14.13 4.87
N LYS A 97 -8.45 -13.00 5.54
CA LYS A 97 -9.81 -12.52 5.86
C LYS A 97 -10.62 -12.16 4.62
N GLN A 98 -9.97 -11.64 3.57
CA GLN A 98 -10.62 -11.30 2.30
C GLN A 98 -10.81 -12.50 1.36
N ASN A 99 -10.34 -13.70 1.77
CA ASN A 99 -10.24 -14.88 0.93
C ASN A 99 -9.59 -14.51 -0.42
N ALA A 100 -8.42 -13.86 -0.33
CA ALA A 100 -7.65 -13.49 -1.51
C ALA A 100 -7.20 -14.75 -2.26
N SER A 101 -7.22 -14.66 -3.58
CA SER A 101 -6.83 -15.72 -4.52
C SER A 101 -5.61 -15.27 -5.31
N ASP A 102 -4.97 -16.20 -6.02
CA ASP A 102 -3.79 -15.91 -6.85
C ASP A 102 -4.11 -15.01 -8.06
N GLU A 103 -5.39 -14.85 -8.40
CA GLU A 103 -5.86 -13.88 -9.39
C GLU A 103 -5.89 -12.45 -8.84
N ASP A 104 -5.93 -12.25 -7.52
CA ASP A 104 -6.05 -10.92 -6.93
C ASP A 104 -4.71 -10.19 -6.88
N ILE A 105 -4.73 -8.87 -7.08
CA ILE A 105 -3.55 -8.01 -7.04
C ILE A 105 -3.49 -7.30 -5.69
N VAL A 106 -2.33 -7.33 -5.05
CA VAL A 106 -2.10 -6.64 -3.77
C VAL A 106 -1.01 -5.60 -3.95
N ILE A 107 -1.37 -4.33 -3.76
CA ILE A 107 -0.44 -3.20 -3.76
C ILE A 107 -0.27 -2.75 -2.31
N HIS A 108 0.89 -3.01 -1.74
CA HIS A 108 1.21 -2.58 -0.37
C HIS A 108 2.00 -1.26 -0.39
N LEU A 109 1.53 -0.27 0.38
CA LEU A 109 2.14 1.05 0.49
C LEU A 109 2.40 1.44 1.94
N ASP A 110 3.38 2.31 2.14
CA ASP A 110 3.58 3.01 3.41
C ASP A 110 2.45 4.00 3.69
N GLY A 111 2.13 4.17 4.98
CA GLY A 111 0.96 4.95 5.39
C GLY A 111 1.21 6.43 5.67
N SER A 112 2.45 6.86 5.94
CA SER A 112 2.70 8.22 6.48
C SER A 112 3.43 9.16 5.52
N ASP A 113 4.00 8.66 4.44
CA ASP A 113 4.87 9.40 3.53
C ASP A 113 4.54 9.15 2.04
N ILE A 114 3.39 8.53 1.77
CA ILE A 114 2.88 8.30 0.41
C ILE A 114 1.73 9.28 0.09
N ILE A 115 1.64 9.65 -1.18
CA ILE A 115 0.53 10.40 -1.77
C ILE A 115 0.11 9.70 -3.06
N VAL A 116 -1.19 9.54 -3.26
CA VAL A 116 -1.74 9.13 -4.56
C VAL A 116 -1.90 10.37 -5.41
N SER A 117 -1.14 10.46 -6.50
CA SER A 117 -1.04 11.68 -7.31
C SER A 117 -1.89 11.66 -8.58
N ASP A 118 -2.19 10.48 -9.12
CA ASP A 118 -2.77 10.34 -10.46
C ASP A 118 -3.47 8.99 -10.61
N ARG A 119 -4.77 9.01 -10.94
CA ARG A 119 -5.59 7.82 -11.17
C ARG A 119 -5.16 7.07 -12.42
N GLU A 120 -4.89 7.78 -13.51
CA GLU A 120 -4.58 7.18 -14.80
C GLU A 120 -3.27 6.41 -14.70
N LYS A 121 -2.27 6.96 -14.00
CA LYS A 121 -1.01 6.24 -13.74
C LYS A 121 -1.21 4.98 -12.90
N TYR A 122 -2.09 5.03 -11.90
CA TYR A 122 -2.44 3.85 -11.11
C TYR A 122 -3.09 2.76 -11.99
N GLU A 123 -4.09 3.13 -12.79
CA GLU A 123 -4.80 2.20 -13.67
C GLU A 123 -3.86 1.60 -14.73
N ASN A 124 -3.03 2.43 -15.37
CA ASN A 124 -2.01 2.00 -16.34
C ASN A 124 -0.97 1.07 -15.70
N ALA A 125 -0.56 1.32 -14.46
CA ALA A 125 0.40 0.44 -13.77
C ALA A 125 -0.21 -0.93 -13.44
N VAL A 126 -1.47 -0.96 -13.00
CA VAL A 126 -2.21 -2.22 -12.75
C VAL A 126 -2.40 -2.99 -14.07
N GLU A 127 -2.78 -2.30 -15.14
CA GLU A 127 -2.94 -2.90 -16.46
C GLU A 127 -1.63 -3.45 -17.00
N TYR A 128 -0.54 -2.67 -16.91
CA TYR A 128 0.79 -3.12 -17.28
C TYR A 128 1.19 -4.38 -16.50
N PHE A 129 0.96 -4.41 -15.19
CA PHE A 129 1.26 -5.59 -14.37
C PHE A 129 0.49 -6.83 -14.84
N MET A 130 -0.83 -6.70 -15.02
CA MET A 130 -1.69 -7.79 -15.50
C MET A 130 -1.28 -8.33 -16.87
N GLN A 131 -0.91 -7.45 -17.80
CA GLN A 131 -0.57 -7.83 -19.18
C GLN A 131 0.81 -8.48 -19.30
N ASN A 132 1.73 -8.18 -18.37
CA ASN A 132 3.12 -8.61 -18.48
C ASN A 132 3.49 -9.69 -17.46
N THR A 133 2.65 -9.98 -16.46
CA THR A 133 2.86 -11.08 -15.53
C THR A 133 2.16 -12.37 -15.98
N ALA A 134 2.54 -13.49 -15.38
CA ALA A 134 1.85 -14.75 -15.61
C ALA A 134 0.42 -14.67 -15.05
N GLU A 135 -0.57 -15.10 -15.84
CA GLU A 135 -2.00 -15.05 -15.46
C GLU A 135 -2.32 -15.86 -14.20
N ASN A 136 -1.58 -16.95 -13.97
CA ASN A 136 -1.74 -17.84 -12.82
C ASN A 136 -0.46 -18.66 -12.59
N GLU A 137 -0.45 -19.44 -11.50
CA GLU A 137 0.67 -20.30 -11.12
C GLU A 137 1.05 -21.30 -12.22
N GLU A 138 0.07 -21.89 -12.92
CA GLU A 138 0.34 -22.89 -13.97
C GLU A 138 1.08 -22.31 -15.19
N LYS A 139 0.88 -21.01 -15.46
CA LYS A 139 1.54 -20.28 -16.56
C LYS A 139 2.82 -19.56 -16.10
N PHE A 140 3.16 -19.64 -14.82
CA PHE A 140 4.39 -19.04 -14.30
C PHE A 140 5.61 -19.84 -14.74
N SER A 141 6.62 -19.13 -15.25
CA SER A 141 7.90 -19.70 -15.65
C SER A 141 9.03 -18.75 -15.27
N GLY A 142 9.90 -19.19 -14.35
CA GLY A 142 11.09 -18.43 -13.97
C GLY A 142 12.03 -18.19 -15.16
N GLU A 143 12.06 -19.11 -16.15
CA GLU A 143 12.83 -18.91 -17.37
C GLU A 143 12.27 -17.79 -18.25
N ASP A 144 10.95 -17.64 -18.32
CA ASP A 144 10.33 -16.58 -19.11
C ASP A 144 10.56 -15.22 -18.46
N ILE A 145 10.73 -15.15 -17.14
CA ILE A 145 11.19 -13.93 -16.44
C ILE A 145 12.64 -13.62 -16.78
N VAL A 146 13.55 -14.60 -16.71
CA VAL A 146 14.97 -14.41 -17.05
C VAL A 146 15.18 -14.03 -18.52
N LYS A 147 14.31 -14.52 -19.41
CA LYS A 147 14.29 -14.19 -20.85
C LYS A 147 13.48 -12.92 -21.17
N GLU A 148 13.03 -12.18 -20.15
CA GLU A 148 12.27 -10.93 -20.26
C GLU A 148 10.96 -11.04 -21.08
N LYS A 149 10.38 -12.24 -21.14
CA LYS A 149 9.07 -12.45 -21.79
C LYS A 149 7.92 -12.08 -20.86
N HIS A 150 8.09 -12.28 -19.55
CA HIS A 150 7.17 -11.85 -18.51
C HIS A 150 7.93 -11.09 -17.42
N ILE A 151 7.21 -10.25 -16.67
CA ILE A 151 7.70 -9.68 -15.41
C ILE A 151 7.36 -10.58 -14.22
N SER A 152 8.10 -10.41 -13.13
CA SER A 152 7.84 -11.11 -11.86
C SER A 152 6.42 -10.87 -11.35
N PRO A 153 5.73 -11.89 -10.80
CA PRO A 153 4.43 -11.73 -10.13
C PRO A 153 4.53 -10.98 -8.79
N ILE A 154 5.75 -10.61 -8.38
CA ILE A 154 6.02 -9.75 -7.24
C ILE A 154 6.97 -8.65 -7.69
N MET A 155 6.53 -7.40 -7.59
CA MET A 155 7.34 -6.22 -7.89
C MET A 155 7.62 -5.42 -6.61
N PHE A 156 8.88 -5.05 -6.42
CA PHE A 156 9.31 -4.15 -5.35
C PHE A 156 9.63 -2.78 -5.93
N MET A 157 9.33 -1.73 -5.16
CA MET A 157 9.81 -0.39 -5.47
C MET A 157 11.34 -0.37 -5.42
N THR A 158 11.97 0.22 -6.43
CA THR A 158 13.42 0.39 -6.45
C THR A 158 13.82 1.68 -5.75
N THR A 159 14.96 1.65 -5.05
CA THR A 159 15.58 2.82 -4.42
C THR A 159 17.05 2.89 -4.84
N SER A 160 17.63 4.09 -4.87
CA SER A 160 19.07 4.26 -5.17
C SER A 160 19.97 3.73 -4.07
N GLU A 161 19.46 3.64 -2.85
CA GLU A 161 20.18 3.19 -1.68
C GLU A 161 19.92 1.70 -1.45
N CYS A 162 20.97 0.95 -1.10
CA CYS A 162 20.78 -0.38 -0.57
C CYS A 162 20.61 -0.34 0.95
N TYR A 163 19.35 -0.41 1.38
CA TYR A 163 18.98 -0.39 2.78
C TYR A 163 18.10 -1.61 3.09
N ALA A 164 18.72 -2.64 3.64
CA ALA A 164 18.05 -3.90 3.95
C ALA A 164 18.35 -4.37 5.39
N PRO A 165 18.00 -3.57 6.43
CA PRO A 165 18.25 -3.94 7.82
C PRO A 165 17.49 -5.22 8.22
N GLN A 166 16.42 -5.58 7.50
CA GLN A 166 15.69 -6.83 7.72
C GLN A 166 16.49 -8.07 7.28
N LEU A 167 17.53 -7.92 6.44
CA LEU A 167 18.45 -9.04 6.17
C LEU A 167 19.16 -9.49 7.44
N ASP A 168 19.37 -8.62 8.44
CA ASP A 168 19.93 -9.03 9.74
C ASP A 168 19.02 -9.98 10.52
N LEU A 169 17.72 -10.01 10.19
CA LEU A 169 16.75 -10.93 10.79
C LEU A 169 16.65 -12.27 10.04
N LEU A 170 17.04 -12.29 8.76
CA LEU A 170 16.87 -13.43 7.86
C LEU A 170 18.19 -14.14 7.53
N MET A 171 19.30 -13.44 7.62
CA MET A 171 20.64 -13.91 7.30
C MET A 171 21.56 -13.54 8.46
N ASN A 172 22.36 -14.50 8.91
CA ASN A 172 23.41 -14.23 9.88
C ASN A 172 24.49 -13.41 9.16
N SER A 173 24.38 -12.09 9.20
CA SER A 173 25.29 -11.20 8.50
C SER A 173 26.53 -11.02 9.39
N ASP A 174 27.71 -11.35 8.87
CA ASP A 174 29.00 -11.26 9.57
C ASP A 174 29.43 -9.79 9.80
N HIS A 175 28.54 -8.94 10.31
CA HIS A 175 28.79 -7.53 10.65
C HIS A 175 29.29 -6.64 9.50
N LYS A 176 28.99 -6.98 8.24
CA LYS A 176 29.26 -6.08 7.10
C LYS A 176 28.36 -4.85 7.17
N GLU A 177 28.89 -3.65 6.87
CA GLU A 177 28.11 -2.42 6.74
C GLU A 177 26.99 -2.58 5.70
N HIS A 178 25.84 -1.93 5.91
CA HIS A 178 24.62 -2.12 5.10
C HIS A 178 24.85 -2.03 3.58
N VAL A 179 25.69 -1.10 3.13
CA VAL A 179 26.00 -0.88 1.71
C VAL A 179 26.81 -2.03 1.11
N GLN A 180 27.68 -2.68 1.89
CA GLN A 180 28.55 -3.78 1.43
C GLN A 180 27.83 -5.12 1.28
N ARG A 181 26.54 -5.21 1.64
CA ARG A 181 25.75 -6.45 1.54
C ARG A 181 25.05 -6.61 0.19
N CYS A 182 25.13 -5.60 -0.66
CA CYS A 182 24.37 -5.50 -1.90
C CYS A 182 25.26 -5.48 -3.15
N TYR A 183 26.57 -5.67 -2.92
CA TYR A 183 27.62 -5.88 -3.90
C TYR A 183 28.30 -7.22 -3.58
#